data_AF-A0A497D7N3-F1
#
_entry.id   AF-A0A497D7N3-F1
#
_cell.length_a   1.000
_cell.length_b   1.000
_cell.length_c   1.000
_cell.angle_alpha   90.00
_cell.angle_beta   90.00
_cell.angle_gamma   90.00
#
_symmetry.space_group_name_H-M   'P 1'
#
loop_
_entity.id
_entity.type
_entity.pdbx_description
1 polymer ?
#
loop_
_entity_poly.entity_id
_entity_poly.type
_entity_poly.pdbx_seq_one_letter_code
_entity_poly.pdbx_strand_id
1 'polypeptide(L)'
;LSGNADTDFEKMMEVIGENFGLGNEEKIPLDDKDTKLLKDAFNASMYPSEGEDVDLTYGKYEPLATVVIKMMSDKAAVGWTTHAHTGVNVPVYALGIGAEYFSSYIDNTDIPKFIEEIVIEGVH
;
A
#
# COMPACT_ATOMS: atom_id res chain seq x y z
N LEU A 1 6.60 6.39 23.60
CA LEU A 1 7.06 7.79 23.55
C LEU A 1 7.63 8.15 24.92
N SER A 2 8.85 8.67 24.95
CA SER A 2 9.53 9.26 26.11
C SER A 2 9.03 10.67 26.45
N GLY A 3 8.30 11.31 25.52
CA GLY A 3 7.81 12.70 25.69
C GLY A 3 8.80 13.75 25.20
N ASN A 4 9.98 13.33 24.73
CA ASN A 4 10.89 14.17 23.95
C ASN A 4 10.80 13.76 22.48
N ALA A 5 10.27 14.66 21.64
CA ALA A 5 10.02 14.37 20.23
C ALA A 5 11.29 14.02 19.45
N ASP A 6 12.44 14.62 19.78
CA ASP A 6 13.71 14.32 19.09
C ASP A 6 14.21 12.91 19.43
N THR A 7 14.23 12.55 20.72
CA THR A 7 14.64 11.20 21.15
C THR A 7 13.69 10.12 20.65
N ASP A 8 12.38 10.41 20.60
CA ASP A 8 11.39 9.47 20.09
C ASP A 8 11.49 9.33 18.56
N PHE A 9 11.84 10.41 17.85
CA PHE A 9 12.11 10.37 16.41
C PHE A 9 13.36 9.54 16.08
N GLU A 10 14.46 9.69 16.85
CA GLU A 10 15.67 8.87 16.68
C GLU A 10 15.36 7.37 16.80
N LYS A 11 14.59 6.97 17.82
CA LYS A 11 14.15 5.58 17.98
C LYS A 11 13.23 5.11 16.85
N MET A 12 12.37 6.00 16.35
CA MET A 12 11.54 5.67 15.21
C MET A 12 12.38 5.47 13.94
N MET A 13 13.45 6.22 13.75
CA MET A 13 14.37 6.02 12.64
C MET A 13 15.09 4.67 12.70
N GLU A 14 15.37 4.13 13.89
CA GLU A 14 15.86 2.75 14.03
C GLU A 14 14.82 1.75 13.50
N VAL A 15 13.55 1.87 13.91
CA VAL A 15 12.45 1.01 13.44
C VAL A 15 12.25 1.13 11.93
N ILE A 16 12.26 2.34 11.39
CA ILE A 16 12.13 2.60 9.95
C ILE A 16 13.32 2.01 9.19
N GLY A 17 14.54 2.18 9.68
CA GLY A 17 15.74 1.61 9.07
C GLY A 17 15.75 0.08 9.09
N GLU A 18 15.28 -0.54 10.16
CA GLU A 18 15.17 -1.99 10.28
C GLU A 18 14.12 -2.58 9.33
N ASN A 19 12.95 -1.95 9.22
CA ASN A 19 11.80 -2.51 8.49
C ASN A 19 11.72 -2.08 7.02
N PHE A 20 12.16 -0.86 6.69
CA PHE A 20 12.08 -0.28 5.35
C PHE A 20 13.45 -0.06 4.71
N GLY A 21 14.54 -0.13 5.50
CA GLY A 21 15.90 0.14 5.01
C GLY A 21 16.21 1.63 4.77
N LEU A 22 15.27 2.53 5.05
CA LEU A 22 15.41 3.98 4.92
C LEU A 22 16.32 4.52 6.02
N GLY A 23 17.27 5.38 5.66
CA GLY A 23 18.21 6.01 6.61
C GLY A 23 19.47 5.18 6.86
N ASN A 24 19.59 4.01 6.22
CA ASN A 24 20.82 3.23 6.19
C ASN A 24 21.65 3.64 4.97
N GLU A 25 22.81 4.26 5.19
CA GLU A 25 23.74 4.74 4.15
C GLU A 25 24.19 3.63 3.17
N GLU A 26 24.25 2.38 3.62
CA GLU A 26 24.64 1.23 2.78
C GLU A 26 23.46 0.65 1.98
N LYS A 27 22.22 1.04 2.31
CA LYS A 27 20.99 0.57 1.66
C LYS A 27 20.29 1.72 0.94
N ILE A 28 19.49 2.48 1.68
CA ILE A 28 18.66 3.57 1.16
C ILE A 28 19.00 4.84 1.97
N PRO A 29 20.00 5.62 1.53
CA PRO A 29 20.36 6.86 2.19
C PRO A 29 19.24 7.90 2.06
N LEU A 30 19.14 8.76 3.07
CA LEU A 30 18.19 9.86 3.11
C LEU A 30 18.94 11.17 2.99
N ASP A 31 18.41 12.09 2.20
CA ASP A 31 18.90 13.46 2.20
C ASP A 31 18.23 14.29 3.32
N ASP A 32 18.65 15.55 3.45
CA ASP A 32 18.10 16.46 4.45
C ASP A 32 16.60 16.69 4.28
N LYS A 33 16.10 16.64 3.04
CA LYS A 33 14.69 16.85 2.72
C LYS A 33 13.87 15.64 3.13
N ASP A 34 14.36 14.44 2.84
CA ASP A 34 13.75 13.16 3.24
C ASP A 34 13.66 13.08 4.77
N THR A 35 14.76 13.39 5.45
CA THR A 35 14.84 13.38 6.92
C THR A 35 13.86 14.37 7.54
N LYS A 36 13.78 15.59 6.99
CA LYS A 36 12.82 16.60 7.45
C LYS A 36 11.38 16.14 7.25
N LEU A 37 11.06 15.58 6.08
CA LEU A 37 9.71 15.11 5.77
C LEU A 37 9.28 13.98 6.72
N LEU A 38 10.17 13.04 7.03
CA LEU A 38 9.90 11.98 8.01
C LEU A 38 9.68 12.55 9.41
N LYS A 39 10.46 13.55 9.82
CA LYS A 39 10.29 14.21 11.12
C LYS A 39 8.96 14.94 11.23
N ASP A 40 8.57 15.67 10.19
CA ASP A 40 7.29 16.38 10.14
C ASP A 40 6.12 15.37 10.21
N ALA A 41 6.19 14.27 9.46
CA ALA A 41 5.18 13.21 9.47
C ALA A 41 5.11 12.47 10.81
N PHE A 42 6.26 12.16 11.41
CA PHE A 42 6.35 11.56 12.73
C PHE A 42 5.67 12.42 13.80
N ASN A 43 5.91 13.74 13.77
CA ASN A 43 5.28 14.66 14.71
C ASN A 43 3.77 14.73 14.52
N ALA A 44 3.28 14.78 13.27
CA ALA A 44 1.85 14.78 12.97
C ALA A 44 1.16 13.49 13.46
N SER A 45 1.87 12.37 13.44
CA SER A 45 1.37 11.07 13.90
C SER A 45 1.41 10.88 15.42
N MET A 46 2.53 11.26 16.05
CA MET A 46 2.83 10.88 17.44
C MET A 46 2.55 12.01 18.44
N TYR A 47 2.49 13.25 17.96
CA TYR A 47 2.17 14.45 18.73
C TYR A 47 1.10 15.29 18.01
N PRO A 48 -0.07 14.71 17.70
CA PRO A 48 -1.14 15.44 17.02
C PRO A 48 -1.65 16.60 17.88
N SER A 49 -2.13 17.67 17.24
CA SER A 49 -2.74 18.78 17.96
C SER A 49 -4.10 18.37 18.54
N GLU A 50 -4.50 18.94 19.69
CA GLU A 50 -5.81 18.66 20.28
C GLU A 50 -6.95 18.96 19.28
N GLY A 51 -7.79 17.95 19.02
CA GLY A 51 -8.93 18.03 18.09
C GLY A 51 -8.69 17.40 16.71
N GLU A 52 -7.49 16.90 16.41
CA GLU A 52 -7.21 16.11 15.22
C GLU A 52 -7.53 14.62 15.46
N ASP A 53 -8.83 14.26 15.45
CA ASP A 53 -9.22 12.85 15.41
C ASP A 53 -8.78 12.22 14.08
N VAL A 54 -7.87 11.24 14.17
CA VAL A 54 -7.40 10.45 13.04
C VAL A 54 -8.47 9.41 12.73
N ASP A 55 -9.40 9.73 11.84
CA ASP A 55 -10.41 8.78 11.36
C ASP A 55 -9.76 7.71 10.47
N LEU A 56 -9.48 6.55 11.09
CA LEU A 56 -8.84 5.39 10.45
C LEU A 56 -9.82 4.52 9.63
N THR A 57 -11.10 4.91 9.50
CA THR A 57 -12.08 4.01 8.88
C THR A 57 -12.03 4.04 7.35
N TYR A 58 -12.05 5.23 6.73
CA TYR A 58 -12.15 5.38 5.27
C TYR A 58 -11.55 6.71 4.73
N GLY A 59 -10.26 6.97 4.99
CA GLY A 59 -9.49 7.86 4.12
C GLY A 59 -8.73 9.04 4.73
N LYS A 60 -8.56 9.12 6.05
CA LYS A 60 -7.48 9.93 6.62
C LYS A 60 -6.33 9.01 7.04
N TYR A 61 -5.32 8.96 6.18
CA TYR A 61 -4.18 8.08 6.33
C TYR A 61 -3.30 8.52 7.50
N GLU A 62 -2.72 7.54 8.18
CA GLU A 62 -1.71 7.75 9.20
C GLU A 62 -0.50 8.45 8.55
N PRO A 63 -0.12 9.68 8.98
CA PRO A 63 0.84 10.52 8.25
C PRO A 63 2.22 9.87 8.06
N LEU A 64 2.78 9.30 9.11
CA LEU A 64 4.11 8.70 9.10
C LEU A 64 4.18 7.50 8.13
N ALA A 65 3.26 6.55 8.24
CA ALA A 65 3.18 5.37 7.38
C ALA A 65 3.01 5.78 5.91
N THR A 66 2.18 6.79 5.65
CA THR A 66 1.97 7.32 4.30
C THR A 66 3.28 7.84 3.71
N VAL A 67 4.02 8.65 4.47
CA VAL A 67 5.30 9.20 4.02
C VAL A 67 6.35 8.11 3.85
N VAL A 68 6.48 7.20 4.80
CA VAL A 68 7.44 6.08 4.74
C VAL A 68 7.18 5.20 3.52
N ILE A 69 5.93 4.79 3.28
CA ILE A 69 5.55 3.96 2.12
C ILE A 69 5.78 4.72 0.81
N LYS A 70 5.41 6.01 0.76
CA LYS A 70 5.60 6.82 -0.45
C LYS A 70 7.07 7.00 -0.77
N MET A 71 7.89 7.31 0.24
CA MET A 71 9.33 7.49 0.09
C MET A 71 9.99 6.20 -0.40
N MET A 72 9.67 5.04 0.21
CA MET A 72 10.19 3.76 -0.26
C MET A 72 9.74 3.44 -1.68
N SER A 73 8.48 3.72 -2.02
CA SER A 73 7.97 3.55 -3.39
C SER A 73 8.74 4.40 -4.38
N ASP A 74 9.04 5.66 -4.06
CA ASP A 74 9.80 6.58 -4.92
C ASP A 74 11.23 6.09 -5.15
N LYS A 75 11.91 5.62 -4.10
CA LYS A 75 13.26 5.05 -4.20
C LYS A 75 13.26 3.75 -5.02
N ALA A 76 12.15 3.01 -5.03
CA ALA A 76 11.95 1.81 -5.84
C ALA A 76 11.38 2.08 -7.25
N ALA A 77 11.15 3.35 -7.62
CA ALA A 77 10.48 3.76 -8.86
C ALA A 77 9.07 3.13 -9.07
N VAL A 78 8.33 2.93 -7.97
CA VAL A 78 6.95 2.45 -7.95
C VAL A 78 6.00 3.64 -7.79
N GLY A 79 5.03 3.76 -8.70
CA GLY A 79 4.02 4.82 -8.68
C GLY A 79 2.65 4.33 -8.21
N TRP A 80 1.94 5.20 -7.47
CA TRP A 80 0.56 5.00 -7.06
C TRP A 80 -0.28 6.18 -7.57
N THR A 81 -1.46 5.91 -8.15
CA THR A 81 -2.31 6.93 -8.78
C THR A 81 -3.50 7.34 -7.93
N THR A 82 -3.95 6.47 -7.05
CA THR A 82 -5.10 6.68 -6.16
C THR A 82 -4.95 5.82 -4.92
N HIS A 83 -5.58 6.23 -3.84
CA HIS A 83 -5.75 5.42 -2.65
C HIS A 83 -7.06 4.60 -2.66
N ALA A 84 -7.81 4.67 -3.76
CA ALA A 84 -9.02 3.90 -4.03
C ALA A 84 -8.77 2.82 -5.10
N HIS A 85 -9.82 2.09 -5.48
CA HIS A 85 -9.75 1.15 -6.59
C HIS A 85 -9.62 1.87 -7.94
N THR A 86 -9.04 1.19 -8.92
CA THR A 86 -9.04 1.61 -10.33
C THR A 86 -9.98 0.72 -11.14
N GLY A 87 -10.51 1.23 -12.24
CA GLY A 87 -11.43 0.49 -13.13
C GLY A 87 -10.73 -0.29 -14.24
N VAL A 88 -9.48 -0.70 -14.05
CA VAL A 88 -8.75 -1.49 -15.05
C VAL A 88 -9.29 -2.91 -15.10
N ASN A 89 -9.34 -3.51 -16.29
CA ASN A 89 -9.69 -4.92 -16.45
C ASN A 89 -8.66 -5.81 -15.74
N VAL A 90 -9.14 -6.85 -15.07
CA VAL A 90 -8.29 -7.81 -14.34
C VAL A 90 -8.09 -9.09 -15.15
N PRO A 91 -6.87 -9.67 -15.16
CA PRO A 91 -6.63 -10.93 -15.84
C PRO A 91 -7.35 -12.08 -15.13
N VAL A 92 -7.93 -12.99 -15.92
CA VAL A 92 -8.50 -14.26 -15.43
C VAL A 92 -7.60 -15.40 -15.91
N TYR A 93 -7.25 -16.31 -15.01
CA TYR A 93 -6.45 -17.49 -15.30
C TYR A 93 -7.29 -18.74 -15.05
N ALA A 94 -7.40 -19.61 -16.05
CA ALA A 94 -8.12 -20.87 -15.96
C ALA A 94 -7.28 -22.01 -16.53
N LEU A 95 -7.40 -23.19 -15.93
CA LEU A 95 -6.74 -24.42 -16.37
C LEU A 95 -7.67 -25.60 -16.15
N GLY A 96 -7.70 -26.53 -17.11
CA GLY A 96 -8.52 -27.72 -17.05
C GLY A 96 -9.68 -27.68 -18.05
N ILE A 97 -10.65 -28.56 -17.84
CA ILE A 97 -11.85 -28.68 -18.68
C ILE A 97 -12.65 -27.37 -18.61
N GLY A 98 -12.97 -26.78 -19.77
CA GLY A 98 -13.73 -25.52 -19.86
C GLY A 98 -12.89 -24.24 -19.68
N ALA A 99 -11.55 -24.34 -19.59
CA ALA A 99 -10.69 -23.16 -19.45
C ALA A 99 -10.83 -22.17 -20.62
N GLU A 100 -11.17 -22.66 -21.79
CA GLU A 100 -11.40 -21.87 -23.01
C GLU A 100 -12.53 -20.85 -22.87
N TYR A 101 -13.47 -21.06 -21.94
CA TYR A 101 -14.58 -20.13 -21.65
C TYR A 101 -14.07 -18.79 -21.09
N PHE A 102 -12.91 -18.80 -20.44
CA PHE A 102 -12.29 -17.63 -19.79
C PHE A 102 -11.22 -16.96 -20.66
N SER A 103 -11.04 -17.38 -21.91
CA SER A 103 -9.94 -16.92 -22.78
C SER A 103 -10.21 -15.57 -23.47
N SER A 104 -11.45 -15.08 -23.43
CA SER A 104 -11.89 -13.87 -24.11
C SER A 104 -12.07 -12.68 -23.18
N TYR A 105 -12.34 -11.52 -23.76
CA TYR A 105 -12.80 -10.36 -22.99
C TYR A 105 -14.22 -10.63 -22.45
N ILE A 106 -14.35 -10.75 -21.13
CA ILE A 106 -15.59 -11.14 -20.46
C ILE A 106 -15.90 -10.18 -19.31
N ASP A 107 -17.19 -10.05 -19.00
CA ASP A 107 -17.61 -9.33 -17.81
C ASP A 107 -17.44 -10.21 -16.56
N ASN A 108 -17.23 -9.60 -15.39
CA ASN A 108 -17.04 -10.38 -14.16
C ASN A 108 -18.30 -11.20 -13.79
N THR A 109 -19.49 -10.81 -14.28
CA THR A 109 -20.72 -11.58 -14.10
C THR A 109 -20.78 -12.85 -14.95
N ASP A 110 -19.96 -12.97 -15.99
CA ASP A 110 -19.91 -14.18 -16.83
C ASP A 110 -19.08 -15.29 -16.18
N ILE A 111 -18.08 -14.93 -15.36
CA ILE A 111 -17.25 -15.88 -14.62
C ILE A 111 -18.09 -16.91 -13.84
N PRO A 112 -19.04 -16.53 -12.96
CA PRO A 112 -19.86 -17.51 -12.25
C PRO A 112 -20.77 -18.32 -13.18
N LYS A 113 -21.25 -17.75 -14.30
CA LYS A 113 -22.09 -18.47 -15.27
C LYS A 113 -21.30 -19.58 -15.96
N PHE A 114 -20.06 -19.30 -16.38
CA PHE A 114 -19.19 -20.31 -16.97
C PHE A 114 -18.80 -21.40 -15.99
N ILE A 115 -18.54 -21.04 -14.72
CA ILE A 115 -18.28 -22.03 -13.67
C ILE A 115 -19.51 -22.94 -13.48
N GLU A 116 -20.70 -22.36 -13.44
CA GLU A 116 -21.96 -23.11 -13.36
C GLU A 116 -22.11 -24.07 -14.55
N GLU A 117 -21.91 -23.60 -15.77
CA GLU A 117 -22.00 -24.44 -16.98
C GLU A 117 -21.01 -25.62 -16.93
N ILE A 118 -19.75 -25.36 -16.59
CA ILE A 118 -18.71 -26.39 -16.50
C ILE A 118 -19.03 -27.44 -15.41
N VAL A 119 -19.52 -26.98 -14.25
CA VAL A 119 -19.74 -27.86 -13.09
C VAL A 119 -21.06 -28.62 -13.17
N ILE A 120 -22.13 -27.98 -13.63
CA ILE A 120 -23.49 -28.51 -13.57
C ILE A 120 -23.91 -29.14 -14.90
N GLU A 121 -23.67 -28.46 -16.02
CA GLU A 121 -24.14 -28.90 -17.33
C GLU A 121 -23.12 -29.82 -18.02
N GLY A 122 -21.84 -29.67 -17.65
CA GLY A 122 -20.72 -30.37 -18.26
C GLY A 122 -20.29 -29.67 -19.56
N VAL A 123 -19.02 -29.80 -19.92
CA VAL A 123 -18.48 -29.15 -21.13
C VAL A 123 -18.95 -29.91 -22.37
N HIS A 124 -19.57 -29.18 -23.30
CA HIS A 124 -20.04 -29.70 -24.59
C HIS A 124 -19.01 -29.54 -25.71
#